data_AF-K9RC32-F1
#
_entry.id   AF-K9RC32-F1
#
_cell.length_a   1.000
_cell.length_b   1.000
_cell.length_c   1.000
_cell.angle_alpha   90.00
_cell.angle_beta   90.00
_cell.angle_gamma   90.00
#
_symmetry.space_group_name_H-M   'P 1'
#
loop_
_entity.id
_entity.type
_entity.pdbx_description
1 polymer ?
#
loop_
_entity_poly.entity_id
_entity_poly.type
_entity_poly.pdbx_seq_one_letter_code
_entity_poly.pdbx_strand_id
1 'polypeptide(L)'
;MEYVTNLIPVSCDLEITYEPNFYTGNNAPDGCPTSSGGKVVSQVTIRENSIDALDQIFNSQGDLIVNTPIQYRRIASVPEPKIIFGLLAISLWSAKKAIFEKQSKK
;
A
#
# COMPACT_ATOMS: atom_id res chain seq x y z
N MET A 1 -20.31 30.01 -4.39
CA MET A 1 -18.91 29.56 -4.24
C MET A 1 -19.01 28.12 -3.76
N GLU A 2 -19.04 27.20 -4.71
CA GLU A 2 -19.12 25.75 -4.45
C GLU A 2 -17.80 25.26 -3.87
N TYR A 3 -17.88 24.38 -2.88
CA TYR A 3 -16.70 23.74 -2.31
C TYR A 3 -16.10 22.78 -3.34
N VAL A 4 -14.90 23.09 -3.82
CA VAL A 4 -14.11 22.21 -4.69
C VAL A 4 -13.57 21.07 -3.82
N THR A 5 -14.08 19.86 -4.01
CA THR A 5 -13.49 18.62 -3.49
C THR A 5 -12.34 18.18 -4.41
N ASN A 6 -11.24 17.71 -3.82
CA ASN A 6 -10.08 17.20 -4.57
C ASN A 6 -10.27 15.73 -5.01
N LEU A 7 -11.44 15.14 -4.81
CA LEU A 7 -11.73 13.74 -5.11
C LEU A 7 -12.63 13.63 -6.35
N ILE A 8 -12.26 12.71 -7.25
CA ILE A 8 -12.91 12.50 -8.55
C ILE A 8 -14.24 11.74 -8.34
N PRO A 9 -15.33 12.11 -9.03
CA PRO A 9 -16.69 11.58 -8.82
C PRO A 9 -16.91 10.09 -9.14
N VAL A 10 -15.86 9.34 -9.53
CA VAL A 10 -15.89 7.88 -9.64
C VAL A 10 -14.62 7.35 -8.96
N SER A 11 -14.63 7.31 -7.63
CA SER A 11 -13.53 6.68 -6.89
C SER A 11 -13.77 5.17 -6.85
N CYS A 12 -12.86 4.41 -7.45
CA CYS A 12 -12.88 2.96 -7.44
C CYS A 12 -11.97 2.48 -6.32
N ASP A 13 -12.42 2.76 -5.10
CA ASP A 13 -11.64 2.58 -3.89
C ASP A 13 -11.59 1.10 -3.48
N LEU A 14 -10.45 0.70 -2.94
CA LEU A 14 -10.28 -0.60 -2.29
C LEU A 14 -10.31 -0.36 -0.78
N GLU A 15 -11.23 -1.03 -0.08
CA GLU A 15 -11.24 -1.00 1.38
C GLU A 15 -10.16 -1.93 1.90
N ILE A 16 -9.12 -1.36 2.53
CA ILE A 16 -7.98 -2.12 3.04
C ILE A 16 -8.22 -2.49 4.52
N THR A 17 -8.25 -3.78 4.81
CA THR A 17 -8.30 -4.33 6.16
C THR A 17 -6.94 -4.87 6.57
N TYR A 18 -6.52 -4.56 7.79
CA TYR A 18 -5.34 -5.17 8.39
C TYR A 18 -5.69 -6.51 9.03
N GLU A 19 -4.91 -7.52 8.74
CA GLU A 19 -4.94 -8.85 9.34
C GLU A 19 -3.57 -9.17 9.95
N PRO A 20 -3.47 -10.15 10.88
CA PRO A 20 -2.18 -10.52 11.43
C PRO A 20 -1.18 -10.89 10.33
N ASN A 21 -0.18 -10.03 10.14
CA ASN A 21 0.94 -10.14 9.18
C ASN A 21 0.65 -9.77 7.71
N PHE A 22 -0.53 -9.25 7.38
CA PHE A 22 -0.84 -8.83 6.01
C PHE A 22 -2.01 -7.85 5.93
N TYR A 23 -2.18 -7.24 4.76
CA TYR A 23 -3.35 -6.42 4.46
C TYR A 23 -4.15 -7.11 3.36
N THR A 24 -5.47 -7.08 3.47
CA THR A 24 -6.38 -7.50 2.40
C THR A 24 -7.16 -6.28 1.94
N GLY A 25 -7.48 -6.23 0.66
CA GLY A 25 -8.28 -5.16 0.09
C GLY A 25 -9.19 -5.66 -0.98
N ASN A 26 -10.43 -5.18 -1.00
CA ASN A 26 -11.34 -5.47 -2.11
C ASN A 26 -12.34 -4.32 -2.30
N ASN A 27 -12.97 -4.29 -3.47
CA ASN A 27 -14.07 -3.38 -3.80
C ASN A 27 -15.38 -4.14 -4.08
N ALA A 28 -15.48 -5.40 -3.63
CA ALA A 28 -16.66 -6.22 -3.83
C ALA A 28 -17.77 -5.83 -2.83
N PRO A 29 -19.05 -6.07 -3.16
CA PRO A 29 -19.55 -6.59 -4.43
C PRO A 29 -19.75 -5.53 -5.50
N ASP A 30 -19.76 -4.25 -5.14
CA ASP A 30 -20.18 -3.15 -6.01
C ASP A 30 -19.20 -2.95 -7.19
N GLY A 31 -17.91 -3.08 -6.92
CA GLY A 31 -16.85 -2.93 -7.90
C GLY A 31 -16.73 -1.52 -8.45
N CYS A 32 -15.91 -1.39 -9.48
CA CYS A 32 -15.72 -0.17 -10.24
C CYS A 32 -16.58 -0.22 -11.51
N PRO A 33 -17.54 0.69 -11.72
CA PRO A 33 -18.34 0.70 -12.95
C PRO A 33 -17.47 1.04 -14.17
N THR A 34 -17.73 0.37 -15.29
CA THR A 34 -17.06 0.63 -16.56
C THR A 34 -17.98 1.39 -17.50
N SER A 35 -17.41 2.09 -18.49
CA SER A 35 -18.19 2.78 -19.54
C SER A 35 -19.07 1.84 -20.38
N SER A 36 -18.80 0.53 -20.36
CA SER A 36 -19.60 -0.50 -21.04
C SER A 36 -20.84 -0.95 -20.26
N GLY A 37 -21.06 -0.42 -19.05
CA GLY A 37 -22.14 -0.85 -18.15
C GLY A 37 -21.83 -2.10 -17.32
N GLY A 38 -20.67 -2.72 -17.53
CA GLY A 38 -20.12 -3.76 -16.65
C GLY A 38 -19.36 -3.19 -15.45
N LYS A 39 -18.66 -4.04 -14.71
CA LYS A 39 -17.87 -3.64 -13.53
C LYS A 39 -16.53 -4.37 -13.43
N VAL A 40 -15.60 -3.80 -12.68
CA VAL A 40 -14.34 -4.43 -12.29
C VAL A 40 -14.32 -4.67 -10.79
N VAL A 41 -14.14 -5.91 -10.39
CA VAL A 41 -13.89 -6.28 -8.99
C VAL A 41 -12.41 -6.60 -8.84
N SER A 42 -11.77 -5.93 -7.91
CA SER A 42 -10.34 -6.09 -7.62
C SER A 42 -10.18 -6.58 -6.20
N GLN A 43 -9.26 -7.52 -6.01
CA GLN A 43 -8.81 -7.99 -4.70
C GLN A 43 -7.29 -7.91 -4.63
N VAL A 44 -6.78 -7.48 -3.48
CA VAL A 44 -5.37 -7.36 -3.19
C VAL A 44 -5.05 -8.00 -1.85
N THR A 45 -3.93 -8.71 -1.77
CA THR A 45 -3.32 -9.16 -0.52
C THR A 45 -1.88 -8.70 -0.47
N ILE A 46 -1.52 -7.87 0.51
CA ILE A 46 -0.19 -7.29 0.69
C ILE A 46 0.48 -7.98 1.87
N ARG A 47 1.63 -8.61 1.62
CA ARG A 47 2.51 -9.23 2.62
C ARG A 47 3.85 -8.51 2.62
N GLU A 48 4.66 -8.76 3.64
CA GLU A 48 6.00 -8.16 3.79
C GLU A 48 6.85 -8.24 2.51
N ASN A 49 6.75 -9.33 1.73
CA ASN A 49 7.60 -9.55 0.56
C ASN A 49 6.84 -9.83 -0.74
N SER A 50 5.52 -9.69 -0.75
CA SER A 50 4.72 -9.96 -1.93
C SER A 50 3.38 -9.26 -1.93
N ILE A 51 2.86 -9.02 -3.13
CA ILE A 51 1.50 -8.57 -3.36
C ILE A 51 0.84 -9.58 -4.29
N ASP A 52 -0.29 -10.12 -3.87
CA ASP A 52 -1.18 -10.89 -4.74
C ASP A 52 -2.32 -9.97 -5.15
N ALA A 53 -2.55 -9.83 -6.45
CA ALA A 53 -3.62 -9.02 -7.01
C ALA A 53 -4.50 -9.89 -7.91
N LEU A 54 -5.80 -9.65 -7.86
CA LEU A 54 -6.79 -10.32 -8.69
C LEU A 54 -7.74 -9.27 -9.25
N ASP A 55 -7.77 -9.14 -10.57
CA ASP A 55 -8.73 -8.28 -11.26
C ASP A 55 -9.72 -9.13 -12.05
N GLN A 56 -11.00 -8.92 -11.77
CA GLN A 56 -12.12 -9.60 -12.39
C GLN A 56 -12.98 -8.58 -13.12
N ILE A 57 -13.19 -8.78 -14.42
CA ILE A 57 -14.03 -7.90 -15.24
C ILE A 57 -15.33 -8.63 -15.53
N PHE A 58 -16.43 -7.97 -15.22
CA PHE A 58 -17.79 -8.42 -15.48
C PHE A 58 -18.42 -7.55 -16.56
N ASN A 59 -19.15 -8.16 -17.49
CA ASN A 59 -19.93 -7.43 -18.49
C ASN A 59 -21.20 -6.81 -17.87
N SER A 60 -22.00 -6.11 -18.68
CA SER A 60 -23.27 -5.50 -18.25
C SER A 60 -24.34 -6.49 -17.77
N GLN A 61 -24.21 -7.77 -18.12
CA GLN A 61 -25.09 -8.87 -17.72
C GLN A 61 -24.67 -9.50 -16.39
N GLY A 62 -23.50 -9.13 -15.87
CA GLY A 62 -22.90 -9.70 -14.67
C GLY A 62 -22.07 -10.95 -14.93
N ASP A 63 -21.80 -11.30 -16.19
CA ASP A 63 -20.94 -12.43 -16.53
C ASP A 63 -19.47 -12.06 -16.40
N LEU A 64 -18.68 -12.92 -15.77
CA LEU A 64 -17.24 -12.80 -15.71
C LEU A 64 -16.63 -13.04 -17.10
N ILE A 65 -15.96 -12.04 -17.64
CA ILE A 65 -15.33 -12.10 -18.97
C ILE A 65 -13.80 -12.16 -18.91
N VAL A 66 -13.19 -11.64 -17.83
CA VAL A 66 -11.74 -11.69 -17.62
C VAL A 66 -11.46 -11.92 -16.14
N ASN A 67 -10.47 -12.76 -15.85
CA ASN A 67 -9.98 -13.00 -14.50
C ASN A 67 -8.46 -13.16 -14.53
N THR A 68 -7.73 -12.16 -14.03
CA THR A 68 -6.28 -12.09 -14.15
C THR A 68 -5.61 -12.06 -12.77
N PRO A 69 -5.19 -13.21 -12.23
CA PRO A 69 -4.35 -13.25 -11.05
C PRO A 69 -2.92 -12.81 -11.40
N ILE A 70 -2.39 -11.84 -10.66
CA ILE A 70 -1.01 -11.36 -10.80
C ILE A 70 -0.35 -11.41 -9.43
N GLN A 71 0.87 -11.94 -9.39
CA GLN A 71 1.67 -12.00 -8.19
C GLN A 71 2.94 -11.17 -8.36
N TYR A 72 3.09 -10.17 -7.52
CA TYR A 72 4.27 -9.34 -7.42
C TYR A 72 5.14 -9.83 -6.28
N ARG A 73 6.41 -10.11 -6.57
CA ARG A 73 7.40 -10.50 -5.56
C ARG A 73 8.42 -9.39 -5.39
N ARG A 74 8.87 -9.19 -4.15
CA ARG A 74 9.96 -8.26 -3.86
C ARG A 74 11.21 -8.68 -4.64
N ILE A 75 11.86 -7.71 -5.28
CA ILE A 75 13.19 -7.91 -5.86
C ILE A 75 14.21 -7.78 -4.73
N ALA A 76 14.89 -8.89 -4.40
CA ALA A 76 15.81 -8.96 -3.25
C ALA A 76 16.97 -7.95 -3.31
N SER A 77 17.31 -7.44 -4.50
CA SER A 77 18.37 -6.44 -4.70
C SER A 77 17.98 -5.03 -4.26
N VAL A 78 16.71 -4.79 -3.88
CA VAL A 78 16.23 -3.50 -3.38
C VAL A 78 16.00 -3.61 -1.87
N PRO A 79 16.99 -3.22 -1.03
CA PRO A 79 16.85 -3.31 0.42
C PRO A 79 15.78 -2.35 0.93
N GLU A 80 14.97 -2.80 1.88
CA GLU A 80 14.09 -1.89 2.60
C GLU A 80 14.90 -0.91 3.46
N PRO A 81 14.48 0.36 3.54
CA PRO A 81 15.04 1.27 4.52
C PRO A 81 14.73 0.75 5.92
N LYS A 82 15.72 0.12 6.56
CA LYS A 82 15.58 -0.39 7.94
C LYS A 82 15.65 0.77 8.92
N ILE A 83 14.60 0.93 9.73
CA ILE A 83 14.50 1.92 10.82
C ILE A 83 15.71 1.84 11.78
N ILE A 84 16.29 0.65 11.94
CA ILE A 84 17.46 0.38 12.78
C ILE A 84 18.65 1.28 12.43
N PHE A 85 18.91 1.55 11.15
CA PHE A 85 20.03 2.41 10.75
C PHE A 85 19.83 3.86 11.19
N GLY A 86 18.58 4.35 11.17
CA GLY A 86 18.25 5.67 11.70
C GLY A 86 18.49 5.77 13.20
N LEU A 87 18.05 4.77 13.97
CA LEU A 87 18.26 4.71 15.42
C LEU A 87 19.76 4.61 15.80
N LEU A 88 20.55 3.86 15.03
CA LEU A 88 22.00 3.78 15.20
C LEU A 88 22.68 5.13 14.98
N ALA A 89 22.31 5.87 13.93
CA ALA A 89 22.88 7.18 13.67
C ALA A 89 22.56 8.19 14.79
N ILE A 90 21.32 8.20 15.29
CA ILE A 90 20.88 9.09 16.38
C ILE A 90 21.61 8.76 17.69
N SER A 91 21.78 7.48 18.01
CA SER A 91 22.47 7.06 19.24
C SER A 91 23.97 7.41 19.21
N LEU A 92 24.64 7.19 18.08
CA LEU A 92 26.04 7.59 17.88
C LEU A 92 26.23 9.11 17.97
N TRP A 93 25.31 9.88 17.39
CA TRP A 93 25.38 11.34 17.44
C TRP A 93 25.19 11.87 18.86
N SER A 94 24.22 11.30 19.59
CA SER A 94 23.94 11.65 20.99
C SER A 94 25.11 11.32 21.91
N ALA A 95 25.74 10.15 21.73
CA ALA A 95 26.92 9.74 22.49
C ALA A 95 28.13 10.67 22.22
N LYS A 96 28.39 11.01 20.95
CA LYS A 96 29.45 11.98 20.59
C LYS A 96 29.22 13.34 21.26
N LYS A 97 27.99 13.85 21.24
CA LYS A 97 27.65 15.15 21.86
C LYS A 97 27.91 15.14 23.37
N ALA A 98 27.48 14.09 24.08
CA ALA A 98 27.67 13.97 25.52
C ALA A 98 29.16 13.88 25.92
N ILE A 99 29.99 13.19 25.13
CA ILE A 99 31.44 13.11 25.37
C ILE A 99 32.10 14.48 25.18
N PHE A 100 31.71 15.23 24.14
CA PHE A 100 32.26 16.54 23.83
C PHE A 100 31.93 17.58 24.92
N GLU A 101 30.69 17.59 25.40
CA GLU A 101 30.27 18.46 26.52
C GLU A 101 31.04 18.16 27.82
N LYS A 102 31.36 16.88 28.08
CA LYS A 102 32.11 16.47 29.27
C LYS A 102 33.60 16.85 29.19
N GLN A 103 34.17 16.86 27.98
CA GLN A 103 35.55 17.32 27.72
C GLN A 103 35.67 18.85 27.78
N SER A 104 34.65 19.58 27.30
CA SER A 104 34.62 21.05 27.34
C SER A 104 34.46 21.65 28.75
N LYS A 105 34.05 20.87 29.75
CA LYS A 105 33.85 21.31 31.14
C LYS A 105 35.02 20.96 32.08
N LYS A 106 36.13 20.42 31.55
CA LYS A 106 37.41 20.23 32.25
C LYS A 106 38.40 21.28 31.79
#